data_AF-A0A561WFY9-F1
#
_entry.id   AF-A0A561WFY9-F1
#
_cell.length_a   1.000
_cell.length_b   1.000
_cell.length_c   1.000
_cell.angle_alpha   90.00
_cell.angle_beta   90.00
_cell.angle_gamma   90.00
#
_symmetry.space_group_name_H-M   'P 1'
#
loop_
_entity.id
_entity.type
_entity.pdbx_description
1 polymer ?
#
loop_
_entity_poly.entity_id
_entity_poly.type
_entity_poly.pdbx_seq_one_letter_code
_entity_poly.pdbx_strand_id
1 'polypeptide(L)'
;MDNRRPPYQQVADALRAAIRDGLYAVGDRLPTVAELAEQYGVAKMTVQRALADLRAEDLIVSWQGRGTFVRSRSGETDAASTTVHDEIMKRLDSMHDELARLDERLRRLEGGPAS
;
A
#
# COMPACT_ATOMS: atom_id res chain seq x y z
N MET A 1 -6.73 25.52 8.89
CA MET A 1 -7.57 24.43 8.35
C MET A 1 -8.74 25.07 7.62
N ASP A 2 -8.76 25.05 6.29
CA ASP A 2 -9.85 25.64 5.49
C ASP A 2 -11.07 24.69 5.50
N ASN A 3 -12.13 25.07 6.20
CA ASN A 3 -13.30 24.23 6.52
C ASN A 3 -14.27 24.02 5.33
N ARG A 4 -13.84 24.29 4.10
CA ARG A 4 -14.64 24.15 2.87
C ARG A 4 -14.34 22.89 2.07
N ARG A 5 -13.24 22.20 2.35
CA ARG A 5 -12.87 20.97 1.64
C ARG A 5 -13.33 19.73 2.39
N PRO A 6 -13.92 18.73 1.72
CA PRO A 6 -14.22 17.44 2.33
C PRO A 6 -13.01 16.85 3.07
N PRO A 7 -13.20 16.18 4.22
CA PRO A 7 -12.11 15.61 5.01
C PRO A 7 -11.17 14.69 4.22
N TYR A 8 -11.68 13.95 3.23
CA TYR A 8 -10.84 13.06 2.40
C TYR A 8 -9.88 13.85 1.50
N GLN A 9 -10.28 15.02 1.01
CA GLN A 9 -9.42 15.87 0.19
C GLN A 9 -8.31 16.48 1.03
N GLN A 10 -8.61 16.86 2.28
CA GLN A 10 -7.59 17.37 3.20
C GLN A 10 -6.51 16.31 3.49
N VAL A 11 -6.93 15.06 3.71
CA VAL A 11 -6.01 13.93 3.90
C VAL A 11 -5.20 13.64 2.63
N ALA A 12 -5.86 13.63 1.45
CA ALA A 12 -5.18 13.40 0.18
C ALA A 12 -4.15 14.50 -0.11
N ASP A 13 -4.50 15.77 0.14
CA ASP A 13 -3.62 16.92 -0.03
C ASP A 13 -2.41 16.85 0.91
N ALA A 14 -2.64 16.49 2.19
CA ALA A 14 -1.57 16.32 3.17
C ALA A 14 -0.61 15.19 2.81
N LEU A 15 -1.13 14.03 2.39
CA LEU A 15 -0.30 12.91 1.94
C LEU A 15 0.45 13.24 0.65
N ARG A 16 -0.19 13.95 -0.29
CA ARG A 16 0.45 14.41 -1.53
C ARG A 16 1.61 15.37 -1.24
N ALA A 17 1.43 16.27 -0.27
CA ALA A 17 2.50 17.15 0.19
C ALA A 17 3.63 16.34 0.85
N ALA A 18 3.30 15.43 1.77
CA ALA A 18 4.31 14.58 2.43
C ALA A 18 5.15 13.75 1.46
N ILE A 19 4.53 13.19 0.42
CA ILE A 19 5.25 12.48 -0.65
C ILE A 19 6.16 13.43 -1.44
N ARG A 20 5.65 14.62 -1.80
CA ARG A 20 6.41 15.62 -2.56
C ARG A 20 7.59 16.20 -1.78
N ASP A 21 7.40 16.41 -0.49
CA ASP A 21 8.40 16.97 0.41
C ASP A 21 9.44 15.92 0.84
N GLY A 22 9.28 14.67 0.38
CA GLY A 22 10.20 13.56 0.65
C GLY A 22 10.07 12.95 2.05
N LEU A 23 9.01 13.27 2.80
CA LEU A 23 8.71 12.63 4.07
C LEU A 23 8.38 11.14 3.88
N TYR A 24 7.76 10.81 2.75
CA TYR A 24 7.62 9.45 2.27
C TYR A 24 8.32 9.33 0.92
N ALA A 25 9.48 8.68 0.91
CA ALA A 25 10.26 8.49 -0.30
C ALA A 25 9.62 7.42 -1.21
N VAL A 26 10.02 7.40 -2.47
CA VAL A 26 9.60 6.36 -3.41
C VAL A 26 10.00 4.99 -2.87
N GLY A 27 9.05 4.06 -2.85
CA GLY A 27 9.24 2.72 -2.28
C GLY A 27 8.96 2.63 -0.78
N ASP A 28 8.79 3.75 -0.08
CA ASP A 28 8.42 3.72 1.34
C ASP A 28 7.01 3.22 1.53
N ARG A 29 6.82 2.48 2.62
CA ARG A 29 5.51 2.03 3.07
C ARG A 29 4.81 3.17 3.81
N LEU A 30 3.63 3.54 3.33
CA LEU A 30 2.75 4.45 4.05
C LEU A 30 2.19 3.79 5.31
N PRO A 31 1.88 4.58 6.36
CA PRO A 31 1.16 4.09 7.52
C PRO A 31 -0.18 3.45 7.11
N THR A 32 -0.66 2.53 7.95
CA THR A 32 -1.92 1.84 7.72
C THR A 32 -3.10 2.81 7.76
N VAL A 33 -4.24 2.38 7.20
CA VAL A 33 -5.50 3.15 7.26
C VAL A 33 -5.87 3.51 8.70
N ALA A 34 -5.59 2.63 9.67
CA ALA A 34 -5.88 2.89 11.07
C ALA A 34 -4.97 3.97 11.65
N GLU A 35 -3.66 3.89 11.41
CA GLU A 35 -2.67 4.87 11.87
C GLU A 35 -2.91 6.24 11.23
N LEU A 36 -3.20 6.30 9.93
CA LEU A 36 -3.56 7.55 9.24
C LEU A 36 -4.87 8.14 9.79
N ALA A 37 -5.87 7.30 10.08
CA ALA A 37 -7.14 7.77 10.64
C ALA A 37 -6.94 8.41 12.01
N GLU A 38 -6.08 7.82 12.85
CA GLU A 38 -5.70 8.38 14.14
C GLU A 38 -4.89 9.68 13.99
N GLN A 39 -3.86 9.66 13.13
CA GLN A 39 -2.98 10.82 12.88
C GLN A 39 -3.75 12.05 12.40
N TYR A 40 -4.71 11.86 11.48
CA TYR A 40 -5.50 12.95 10.92
C TYR A 40 -6.83 13.19 11.64
N GLY A 41 -7.18 12.38 12.64
CA GLY A 41 -8.44 12.51 13.40
C GLY A 41 -9.70 12.32 12.54
N VAL A 42 -9.66 11.43 11.55
CA VAL A 42 -10.75 11.19 10.59
C VAL A 42 -11.24 9.74 10.61
N ALA A 43 -12.41 9.49 10.03
CA ALA A 43 -12.90 8.12 9.84
C ALA A 43 -12.00 7.32 8.87
N LYS A 44 -11.89 6.00 9.10
CA LYS A 44 -11.13 5.08 8.23
C LYS A 44 -11.58 5.14 6.76
N MET A 45 -12.89 5.29 6.51
CA MET A 45 -13.45 5.43 5.15
C MET A 45 -12.94 6.69 4.43
N THR A 46 -12.74 7.77 5.18
CA THR A 46 -12.17 9.03 4.67
C THR A 46 -10.74 8.84 4.20
N VAL A 47 -9.92 8.14 5.00
CA VAL A 47 -8.55 7.79 4.62
C VAL A 47 -8.53 6.86 3.41
N GLN A 48 -9.38 5.83 3.40
CA GLN A 48 -9.47 4.93 2.25
C GLN A 48 -9.83 5.66 0.96
N ARG A 49 -10.73 6.65 1.04
CA ARG A 49 -11.05 7.50 -0.10
C ARG A 49 -9.86 8.34 -0.54
N ALA A 50 -9.16 8.97 0.40
CA ALA A 50 -7.95 9.75 0.11
C ALA A 50 -6.86 8.89 -0.57
N LEU A 51 -6.63 7.68 -0.07
CA LEU A 51 -5.70 6.72 -0.67
C LEU A 51 -6.18 6.25 -2.06
N ALA A 52 -7.50 6.15 -2.28
CA ALA A 52 -8.03 5.84 -3.61
C ALA A 52 -7.71 6.95 -4.61
N ASP A 53 -7.84 8.22 -4.21
CA ASP A 53 -7.51 9.37 -5.07
C ASP A 53 -6.00 9.40 -5.38
N LEU A 54 -5.14 9.21 -4.36
CA LEU A 54 -3.68 9.10 -4.56
C LEU A 54 -3.28 7.93 -5.47
N ARG A 55 -4.00 6.81 -5.40
CA ARG A 55 -3.78 5.66 -6.28
C ARG A 55 -4.21 5.97 -7.72
N ALA A 56 -5.32 6.67 -7.89
CA ALA A 56 -5.77 7.13 -9.21
C ALA A 56 -4.82 8.16 -9.83
N GLU A 57 -4.03 8.86 -9.02
CA GLU A 57 -2.96 9.77 -9.45
C GLU A 57 -1.60 9.09 -9.67
N ASP A 58 -1.54 7.76 -9.59
CA ASP A 58 -0.31 6.95 -9.67
C ASP A 58 0.78 7.36 -8.66
N LEU A 59 0.40 7.96 -7.54
CA LEU A 59 1.33 8.36 -6.47
C LEU A 59 1.62 7.23 -5.48
N ILE A 60 0.73 6.23 -5.43
CA ILE A 60 0.85 5.09 -4.51
C ILE A 60 0.35 3.80 -5.15
N VAL A 61 0.84 2.67 -4.66
CA VAL A 61 0.35 1.33 -4.98
C VAL A 61 -0.05 0.61 -3.69
N SER A 62 -1.10 -0.20 -3.73
CA SER A 62 -1.51 -0.99 -2.56
C SER A 62 -1.52 -2.46 -2.89
N TRP A 63 -0.91 -3.24 -1.98
CA TRP A 63 -0.81 -4.68 -2.05
C TRP A 63 -1.65 -5.26 -0.92
N GLN A 64 -2.61 -6.13 -1.26
CA GLN A 64 -3.42 -6.78 -0.24
C GLN A 64 -2.52 -7.56 0.73
N GLY A 65 -2.78 -7.42 2.04
CA GLY A 65 -1.98 -8.05 3.10
C GLY A 65 -0.61 -7.44 3.36
N ARG A 66 -0.04 -6.62 2.44
CA ARG A 66 1.32 -6.07 2.56
C ARG A 66 1.40 -4.57 2.81
N GLY A 67 0.34 -3.82 2.47
CA GLY A 67 0.22 -2.40 2.77
C GLY A 67 0.25 -1.52 1.52
N THR A 68 0.54 -0.24 1.72
CA THR A 68 0.53 0.79 0.66
C THR A 68 1.90 1.42 0.56
N PHE A 69 2.38 1.61 -0.67
CA PHE A 69 3.74 2.08 -0.95
C PHE A 69 3.72 3.28 -1.90
N VAL A 70 4.67 4.20 -1.74
CA VAL A 70 4.79 5.39 -2.59
C VAL A 70 5.43 5.04 -3.93
N ARG A 71 4.83 5.57 -5.01
CA ARG A 71 5.31 5.44 -6.39
C ARG A 71 5.96 6.75 -6.85
N SER A 72 6.99 6.65 -7.66
CA SER A 72 7.61 7.82 -8.30
C SER A 72 6.65 8.40 -9.33
N ARG A 73 6.32 9.69 -9.22
CA ARG A 73 5.72 10.43 -10.32
C ARG A 73 6.82 10.66 -11.35
N SER A 74 6.60 10.16 -12.56
CA SER A 74 7.47 10.34 -13.72
C SER A 74 8.00 11.77 -13.80
N GLY A 75 9.30 11.93 -13.56
CA GLY A 75 10.00 13.20 -13.58
C GLY A 75 11.50 13.04 -13.39
N GLU A 76 11.94 12.30 -12.37
CA GLU A 76 13.36 12.30 -11.98
C GLU A 76 13.97 10.94 -11.62
N THR A 77 13.28 9.81 -11.77
CA THR A 77 13.94 8.50 -11.62
C THR A 77 13.29 7.43 -12.49
N ASP A 78 14.17 6.76 -13.22
CA ASP A 78 14.01 5.81 -14.32
C ASP A 78 12.73 4.94 -14.26
N ALA A 79 11.90 5.04 -15.31
CA ALA A 79 10.68 4.23 -15.47
C ALA A 79 10.98 2.71 -15.39
N ALA A 80 12.19 2.31 -15.77
CA ALA A 80 12.67 0.93 -15.66
C ALA A 80 12.71 0.43 -14.20
N SER A 81 13.06 1.28 -13.24
CA SER A 81 13.20 0.88 -11.83
C SER A 81 11.84 0.61 -11.17
N THR A 82 10.77 1.27 -11.63
CA THR A 82 9.40 1.04 -11.17
C THR A 82 8.85 -0.27 -11.73
N THR A 83 9.10 -0.57 -13.01
CA THR A 83 8.68 -1.82 -13.64
C THR A 83 9.38 -3.03 -13.02
N VAL A 84 10.69 -2.95 -12.80
CA VAL A 84 11.45 -4.03 -12.13
C VAL A 84 10.94 -4.25 -10.71
N HIS A 85 10.67 -3.18 -9.95
CA HIS A 85 10.12 -3.32 -8.60
C HIS A 85 8.73 -3.96 -8.59
N ASP A 86 7.84 -3.58 -9.50
CA ASP A 86 6.50 -4.16 -9.64
C ASP A 86 6.58 -5.66 -10.01
N GLU A 87 7.48 -6.02 -10.94
CA GLU A 87 7.75 -7.42 -11.30
C GLU A 87 8.30 -8.23 -10.14
N ILE A 88 9.27 -7.69 -9.39
CA ILE A 88 9.83 -8.32 -8.19
C ILE A 88 8.72 -8.55 -7.15
N MET A 89 7.86 -7.55 -6.92
CA MET A 89 6.79 -7.66 -5.92
C MET A 89 5.71 -8.64 -6.33
N LYS A 90 5.38 -8.72 -7.62
CA LYS A 90 4.46 -9.70 -8.18
C LYS A 90 5.01 -11.11 -8.07
N ARG A 91 6.32 -11.29 -8.33
CA ARG A 91 7.02 -12.57 -8.14
C ARG A 91 6.97 -13.02 -6.67
N LEU A 92 7.26 -12.11 -5.74
CA LEU A 92 7.20 -12.37 -4.31
C LEU A 92 5.79 -12.72 -3.83
N ASP A 93 4.75 -12.13 -4.41
CA ASP A 93 3.35 -12.49 -4.13
C ASP A 93 3.07 -13.93 -4.52
N SER A 94 3.42 -14.29 -5.76
CA SER A 94 3.21 -15.63 -6.29
C SER A 94 3.94 -16.70 -5.47
N MET A 95 5.15 -16.38 -5.00
CA MET A 95 5.91 -17.26 -4.11
C MET A 95 5.23 -17.44 -2.74
N HIS A 96 4.69 -16.38 -2.13
CA HIS A 96 3.97 -16.51 -0.86
C HIS A 96 2.70 -17.34 -1.01
N ASP A 97 1.95 -17.15 -2.10
CA ASP A 97 0.77 -17.94 -2.41
C ASP A 97 1.12 -19.42 -2.60
N GLU A 98 2.22 -19.72 -3.31
CA GLU A 98 2.71 -21.08 -3.47
C GLU A 98 3.12 -21.71 -2.14
N LEU A 99 3.82 -20.97 -1.28
CA LEU A 99 4.21 -21.44 0.05
C LEU A 99 2.98 -21.70 0.94
N ALA A 100 1.97 -20.82 0.92
CA ALA A 100 0.73 -21.01 1.65
C ALA A 100 -0.03 -22.26 1.17
N ARG A 101 -0.08 -22.49 -0.15
CA ARG A 101 -0.66 -23.72 -0.74
C ARG A 101 0.12 -24.96 -0.32
N LEU A 102 1.44 -24.86 -0.19
CA LEU A 102 2.28 -25.99 0.21
C LEU A 102 2.09 -26.32 1.69
N ASP A 103 2.00 -25.32 2.57
CA ASP A 103 1.71 -25.48 4.00
C ASP A 103 0.35 -26.15 4.23
N GLU A 104 -0.68 -25.67 3.53
CA GLU A 104 -2.02 -26.26 3.52
C GLU A 104 -1.98 -27.75 3.10
N ARG A 105 -1.15 -28.10 2.12
CA ARG A 105 -1.02 -29.46 1.61
C ARG A 105 -0.25 -30.37 2.56
N LEU A 106 0.79 -29.84 3.21
CA LEU A 106 1.56 -30.55 4.23
C LEU A 106 0.69 -30.85 5.46
N ARG A 107 -0.09 -29.87 5.96
CA ARG A 107 -1.03 -30.09 7.07
C ARG A 107 -2.04 -31.21 6.79
N ARG A 108 -2.52 -31.36 5.55
CA ARG A 108 -3.42 -32.46 5.17
C ARG A 108 -2.75 -33.83 5.19
N LEU A 109 -1.45 -33.90 4.90
CA LEU A 109 -0.70 -35.16 4.87
C LEU A 109 -0.19 -35.54 6.26
N GLU A 110 0.22 -34.56 7.06
CA GLU A 110 0.68 -34.75 8.44
C GLU A 110 -0.49 -34.97 9.42
N GLY A 111 -1.73 -34.65 9.01
CA GLY A 111 -2.98 -34.91 9.76
C GLY A 111 -3.61 -36.29 9.55
N GLY A 112 -2.85 -37.31 9.13
CA GLY A 112 -3.30 -38.71 9.14
C GLY A 112 -3.55 -39.20 10.57
N PRO A 113 -4.58 -40.05 10.83
CA PRO A 113 -5.07 -40.31 12.18
C PRO A 113 -3.97 -40.92 13.05
N ALA A 114 -3.70 -40.27 14.19
CA ALA A 114 -3.03 -40.93 15.30
C ALA A 114 -3.84 -42.17 15.68
N SER A 115 -3.25 -43.35 15.45
CA SER A 115 -3.68 -44.61 16.06
C SER A 115 -3.38 -44.60 17.55
#